data_AF-A0AAU5D0I7-F1
#
_entry.id   AF-A0AAU5D0I7-F1
#
_cell.length_a   1.000
_cell.length_b   1.000
_cell.length_c   1.000
_cell.angle_alpha   90.00
_cell.angle_beta   90.00
_cell.angle_gamma   90.00
#
_symmetry.space_group_name_H-M   'P 1'
#
loop_
_entity.id
_entity.type
_entity.pdbx_description
1 polymer ?
#
loop_
_entity_poly.entity_id
_entity_poly.type
_entity_poly.pdbx_seq_one_letter_code
_entity_poly.pdbx_strand_id
1 'polypeptide(L)'
;MSADPGAVAAACAECSRLRQAAVEPHARRGAPGPLKALARHLANRHLDLVPGWAPGCARCDELGATLREAAEQGLLGAGAAQAAAEHRALHLLAAPAAESG
;
A
#
# COMPACT_ATOMS: atom_id res chain seq x y z
N MET A 1 -16.38 22.00 10.00
CA MET A 1 -15.42 21.10 10.68
C MET A 1 -15.33 19.83 9.85
N SER A 2 -14.28 19.66 9.05
CA SER A 2 -14.06 18.44 8.25
C SER A 2 -13.08 17.54 8.99
N ALA A 3 -13.54 16.36 9.41
CA ALA A 3 -12.69 15.35 10.03
C ALA A 3 -11.79 14.69 8.97
N ASP A 4 -10.52 14.54 9.32
CA ASP A 4 -9.41 14.21 8.43
C ASP A 4 -9.23 12.69 8.26
N PRO A 5 -9.03 12.18 7.03
CA PRO A 5 -8.98 10.75 6.70
C PRO A 5 -7.75 9.99 7.23
N GLY A 6 -6.75 10.67 7.81
CA GLY A 6 -5.52 10.07 8.34
C GLY A 6 -5.48 9.93 9.87
N ALA A 7 -6.25 10.72 10.63
CA ALA A 7 -6.44 10.47 12.07
C ALA A 7 -7.22 9.15 12.33
N VAL A 8 -7.95 8.74 11.30
CA VAL A 8 -8.73 7.52 11.07
C VAL A 8 -7.87 6.26 10.80
N ALA A 9 -6.54 6.37 10.66
CA ALA A 9 -5.68 5.24 10.24
C ALA A 9 -4.56 4.75 11.21
N ALA A 10 -4.21 5.45 12.31
CA ALA A 10 -3.26 4.88 13.31
C ALA A 10 -3.37 5.30 14.81
N ALA A 11 -4.09 6.35 15.20
CA ALA A 11 -4.82 6.33 16.49
C ALA A 11 -6.05 5.41 16.37
N CYS A 12 -6.40 5.18 15.12
CA CYS A 12 -6.94 3.95 14.65
C CYS A 12 -6.03 2.77 15.01
N ALA A 13 -6.61 1.74 15.57
CA ALA A 13 -5.89 0.54 15.95
C ALA A 13 -5.40 -0.28 14.72
N GLU A 14 -5.01 0.32 13.59
CA GLU A 14 -4.91 -0.41 12.33
C GLU A 14 -3.77 -0.22 11.33
N CYS A 15 -3.14 0.95 11.28
CA CYS A 15 -1.69 0.84 11.35
C CYS A 15 -1.27 0.12 12.63
N SER A 16 -2.23 -0.12 13.58
CA SER A 16 -2.41 -1.06 14.73
C SER A 16 -2.77 -2.51 14.53
N ARG A 17 -3.04 -2.86 13.28
CA ARG A 17 -3.39 -4.21 12.86
C ARG A 17 -2.95 -4.60 11.45
N LEU A 18 -2.20 -3.78 10.68
CA LEU A 18 -1.35 -4.28 9.60
C LEU A 18 -0.85 -5.70 9.87
N ARG A 19 -0.38 -6.12 11.05
CA ARG A 19 -0.31 -5.65 12.48
C ARG A 19 -1.14 -6.45 13.51
N GLN A 20 -2.20 -7.16 13.14
CA GLN A 20 -2.69 -8.38 13.81
C GLN A 20 -3.38 -9.30 12.81
N ALA A 21 -3.58 -8.94 11.53
CA ALA A 21 -4.46 -9.64 10.60
C ALA A 21 -3.97 -9.56 9.14
N ALA A 22 -2.71 -9.87 8.90
CA ALA A 22 -2.39 -10.78 7.81
C ALA A 22 -2.38 -12.24 8.35
N VAL A 23 -3.08 -12.50 9.47
CA VAL A 23 -2.67 -13.43 10.56
C VAL A 23 -3.68 -14.57 10.87
N GLU A 24 -4.90 -14.64 10.32
CA GLU A 24 -5.69 -15.91 10.35
C GLU A 24 -6.08 -16.27 8.90
N PRO A 25 -5.74 -17.47 8.41
CA PRO A 25 -5.34 -17.71 7.01
C PRO A 25 -6.45 -17.68 5.96
N HIS A 26 -7.67 -17.22 6.26
CA HIS A 26 -8.82 -17.38 5.36
C HIS A 26 -9.90 -16.30 5.57
N ALA A 27 -9.92 -15.28 4.70
CA ALA A 27 -11.16 -14.55 4.38
C ALA A 27 -11.14 -14.03 2.94
N ARG A 28 -11.39 -14.98 2.04
CA ARG A 28 -11.92 -14.92 0.66
C ARG A 28 -12.08 -13.56 -0.04
N ARG A 29 -11.44 -13.47 -1.22
CA ARG A 29 -11.80 -12.72 -2.44
C ARG A 29 -12.50 -11.35 -2.26
N GLY A 30 -11.70 -10.31 -2.44
CA GLY A 30 -12.13 -8.95 -2.76
C GLY A 30 -11.86 -7.98 -1.61
N ALA A 31 -10.81 -7.17 -1.70
CA ALA A 31 -10.54 -6.12 -0.73
C ALA A 31 -10.86 -4.74 -1.33
N PRO A 32 -12.03 -4.11 -1.06
CA PRO A 32 -12.40 -2.94 -1.87
C PRO A 32 -12.15 -1.57 -1.21
N GLY A 33 -11.94 -1.45 0.11
CA GLY A 33 -11.98 -0.11 0.75
C GLY A 33 -11.01 0.11 1.92
N PRO A 34 -11.02 -0.74 2.97
CA PRO A 34 -10.24 -0.49 4.19
C PRO A 34 -8.72 -0.55 3.97
N LEU A 35 -8.26 -1.55 3.23
CA LEU A 35 -6.83 -1.72 2.91
C LEU A 35 -6.30 -0.59 2.03
N LYS A 36 -7.14 0.04 1.18
CA LYS A 36 -6.71 1.16 0.34
C LYS A 36 -6.57 2.45 1.17
N ALA A 37 -7.47 2.70 2.11
CA ALA A 37 -7.34 3.82 3.03
C ALA A 37 -6.12 3.65 3.96
N LEU A 38 -5.87 2.42 4.42
CA LEU A 38 -4.70 2.04 5.21
C LEU A 38 -3.41 2.15 4.40
N ALA A 39 -3.39 1.62 3.17
CA ALA A 39 -2.27 1.76 2.25
C ALA A 39 -1.99 3.23 1.89
N ARG A 40 -3.03 4.04 1.71
CA ARG A 40 -2.91 5.48 1.53
C ARG A 40 -2.39 6.18 2.75
N HIS A 41 -2.82 5.79 3.95
CA HIS A 41 -2.26 6.35 5.16
C HIS A 41 -0.80 5.93 5.36
N LEU A 42 -0.44 4.67 5.09
CA LEU A 42 0.96 4.21 5.08
C LEU A 42 1.80 5.02 4.10
N ALA A 43 1.34 5.15 2.86
CA ALA A 43 2.01 5.94 1.83
C ALA A 43 2.22 7.41 2.24
N ASN A 44 1.27 8.00 2.98
CA ASN A 44 1.34 9.40 3.40
C ASN A 44 2.04 9.65 4.73
N ARG A 45 2.03 8.67 5.66
CA ARG A 45 2.40 8.87 7.07
C ARG A 45 3.46 7.90 7.57
N HIS A 46 3.69 6.78 6.88
CA HIS A 46 4.62 5.72 7.26
C HIS A 46 5.34 5.16 6.02
N LEU A 47 5.83 6.05 5.15
CA LEU A 47 6.46 5.64 3.89
C LEU A 47 7.70 4.76 4.12
N ASP A 48 8.38 4.95 5.25
CA ASP A 48 9.50 4.13 5.72
C ASP A 48 9.14 2.65 5.95
N LEU A 49 7.86 2.35 6.21
CA LEU A 49 7.35 0.98 6.35
C LEU A 49 6.92 0.36 5.02
N VAL A 50 6.74 1.18 3.98
CA VAL A 50 6.29 0.71 2.67
C VAL A 50 7.43 -0.05 2.00
N PRO A 51 7.21 -1.31 1.58
CA PRO A 51 8.27 -2.11 0.98
C PRO A 51 8.76 -1.51 -0.34
N GLY A 52 9.89 -2.04 -0.79
CA GLY A 52 10.36 -1.85 -2.15
C GLY A 52 9.37 -2.41 -3.18
N TRP A 53 9.80 -2.41 -4.44
CA TRP A 53 9.02 -3.04 -5.51
C TRP A 53 8.95 -4.56 -5.29
N ALA A 54 7.75 -5.12 -5.38
CA ALA A 54 7.54 -6.55 -5.21
C ALA A 54 7.90 -7.30 -6.52
N PRO A 55 8.88 -8.21 -6.51
CA PRO A 55 9.25 -8.97 -7.70
C PRO A 55 8.09 -9.88 -8.12
N GLY A 56 7.81 -9.92 -9.43
CA GLY A 56 6.71 -10.72 -9.98
C GLY A 56 5.33 -10.06 -9.88
N CYS A 57 5.23 -8.85 -9.32
CA CYS A 57 4.01 -8.07 -9.38
C CYS A 57 4.00 -7.18 -10.64
N ALA A 58 3.24 -7.58 -11.66
CA ALA A 58 3.12 -6.82 -12.92
C ALA A 58 2.75 -5.35 -12.70
N ARG A 59 1.94 -5.05 -11.68
CA ARG A 59 1.55 -3.67 -11.36
C ARG A 59 2.69 -2.85 -10.74
N CYS A 60 3.58 -3.48 -9.97
CA CYS A 60 4.81 -2.84 -9.51
C CYS A 60 5.73 -2.51 -10.69
N ASP A 61 5.85 -3.43 -11.65
CA ASP A 61 6.68 -3.23 -12.84
C ASP A 61 6.16 -2.10 -13.71
N GLU A 62 4.84 -2.06 -13.97
CA GLU A 62 4.18 -0.98 -14.69
C GLU A 62 4.38 0.38 -14.01
N LEU A 63 4.09 0.47 -12.71
CA LEU A 63 4.23 1.73 -11.96
C LEU A 63 5.70 2.17 -11.89
N GLY A 64 6.63 1.23 -11.75
CA GLY A 64 8.07 1.50 -11.78
C GLY A 64 8.56 2.00 -13.15
N ALA A 65 8.03 1.46 -14.24
CA ALA A 65 8.29 1.96 -15.58
C ALA A 65 7.72 3.37 -15.78
N THR A 66 6.43 3.57 -15.44
CA THR A 66 5.77 4.88 -15.56
C THR A 66 6.46 5.96 -14.74
N LEU A 67 6.92 5.66 -13.52
CA LEU A 67 7.63 6.65 -12.70
C LEU A 67 9.01 7.01 -13.26
N ARG A 68 9.74 6.02 -13.81
CA ARG A 68 11.03 6.29 -14.46
C ARG A 68 10.84 7.15 -15.70
N GLU A 69 9.90 6.79 -16.55
CA GLU A 69 9.56 7.56 -17.75
C GLU A 69 9.10 8.98 -17.40
N ALA A 70 8.22 9.13 -16.40
CA ALA A 70 7.78 10.45 -15.94
C ALA A 70 8.93 11.27 -15.35
N ALA A 71 9.89 10.64 -14.64
CA ALA A 71 11.06 11.33 -14.11
C ALA A 71 12.00 11.81 -15.23
N GLU A 72 12.24 10.98 -16.24
CA GLU A 72 13.03 11.31 -17.43
C GLU A 72 12.41 12.47 -18.22
N GLN A 73 11.08 12.53 -18.28
CA GLN A 73 10.34 13.60 -18.94
C GLN A 73 10.13 14.85 -18.07
N GLY A 74 10.58 14.83 -16.80
CA GLY A 74 10.34 15.93 -15.86
C GLY A 74 8.87 16.11 -15.45
N LEU A 75 8.03 15.09 -15.66
CA LEU A 75 6.59 15.05 -15.41
C LEU A 75 6.22 14.30 -14.13
N LEU A 76 7.19 14.04 -13.24
CA LEU A 76 6.96 13.27 -12.03
C LEU A 76 6.02 14.01 -11.07
N GLY A 77 4.73 13.70 -11.18
CA GLY A 77 3.69 14.29 -10.34
C GLY A 77 3.54 13.57 -9.00
N ALA A 78 3.19 14.33 -7.97
CA ALA A 78 2.89 13.81 -6.62
C ALA A 78 1.83 12.68 -6.64
N GLY A 79 0.86 12.74 -7.56
CA GLY A 79 -0.16 11.71 -7.70
C GLY A 79 0.37 10.34 -8.15
N ALA A 80 1.34 10.31 -9.07
CA ALA A 80 1.92 9.05 -9.56
C ALA A 80 2.80 8.41 -8.48
N ALA A 81 3.64 9.21 -7.82
CA ALA A 81 4.45 8.76 -6.69
C ALA A 81 3.58 8.22 -5.54
N GLN A 82 2.48 8.92 -5.25
CA GLN A 82 1.51 8.51 -4.25
C GLN A 82 0.82 7.18 -4.61
N ALA A 83 0.38 7.01 -5.86
CA ALA A 83 -0.24 5.77 -6.32
C ALA A 83 0.73 4.57 -6.23
N ALA A 84 2.02 4.79 -6.51
CA ALA A 84 3.04 3.77 -6.37
C ALA A 84 3.34 3.43 -4.90
N ALA A 85 3.41 4.42 -4.01
CA ALA A 85 3.56 4.18 -2.59
C ALA A 85 2.35 3.45 -2.00
N GLU A 86 1.13 3.81 -2.40
CA GLU A 86 -0.11 3.12 -2.03
C GLU A 86 -0.10 1.66 -2.48
N HIS A 87 0.27 1.39 -3.72
CA HIS A 87 0.30 0.03 -4.23
C HIS A 87 1.34 -0.82 -3.48
N ARG A 88 2.54 -0.29 -3.23
CA ARG A 88 3.56 -1.00 -2.45
C ARG A 88 3.12 -1.26 -1.01
N ALA A 89 2.39 -0.33 -0.41
CA ALA A 89 1.83 -0.52 0.93
C ALA A 89 0.81 -1.68 0.98
N LEU A 90 0.14 -2.01 -0.12
CA LEU A 90 -0.75 -3.18 -0.19
C LEU A 90 0.00 -4.51 -0.10
N HIS A 91 1.26 -4.58 -0.55
CA HIS A 91 2.07 -5.79 -0.41
C HIS A 91 2.45 -6.07 1.05
N LEU A 92 2.57 -5.03 1.88
CA LEU A 92 2.75 -5.20 3.32
C LEU A 92 1.49 -5.76 4.00
N LEU A 93 0.32 -5.61 3.37
CA LEU A 93 -1.00 -5.98 3.89
C LEU A 93 -1.51 -7.32 3.36
N ALA A 94 -0.99 -7.79 2.23
CA ALA A 94 -1.28 -9.13 1.72
C ALA A 94 -0.40 -10.13 2.47
N ALA A 95 -1.01 -11.07 3.20
CA ALA A 95 -0.27 -12.14 3.88
C ALA A 95 0.67 -12.86 2.89
N PRO A 96 1.89 -13.28 3.30
CA PRO A 96 2.62 -14.25 2.51
C PRO A 96 1.71 -15.47 2.39
N ALA A 97 1.45 -15.94 1.17
CA ALA A 97 0.84 -17.24 1.01
C ALA A 97 1.72 -18.22 1.78
N ALA A 98 1.23 -18.73 2.90
CA ALA A 98 1.90 -19.81 3.61
C ALA A 98 2.10 -20.91 2.57
N GLU A 99 3.35 -21.22 2.28
CA GLU A 99 3.67 -22.43 1.54
C GLU A 99 3.14 -23.58 2.37
N SER A 100 2.06 -24.19 1.89
CA SER A 100 1.49 -25.41 2.43
C SER A 100 2.57 -26.49 2.38
N GLY A 101 3.09 -26.85 3.56
CA GLY A 101 3.75 -28.14 3.77
C GLY A 101 2.74 -29.28 3.80
#